data_AF-A0A0G4N0S3-F1
#
_entry.id   AF-A0A0G4N0S3-F1
#
_cell.length_a   1.000
_cell.length_b   1.000
_cell.length_c   1.000
_cell.angle_alpha   90.00
_cell.angle_beta   90.00
_cell.angle_gamma   90.00
#
_symmetry.space_group_name_H-M   'P 1'
#
loop_
_entity.id
_entity.type
_entity.pdbx_description
1 polymer ?
#
loop_
_entity_poly.entity_id
_entity_poly.type
_entity_poly.pdbx_seq_one_letter_code
_entity_poly.pdbx_strand_id
1 'polypeptide(L)'
;ARANLSEWDEDSAWEGFETDAEGSDAEGVSAASKPRKRKTTVQRNRIKRRKAEEGLKKHESKIKARDEQTKRIREIASDIAERDAFVQALVAQQAEVDSSDEEDDGAGEVVLRRKKLGKSKLPEGDLELVLPDELQDSLRRLRPEGNLLKDRYRSLLVRGKVESRRRIAFHKAPKVKYSEKWSYKDFRL
;
A
#
# COMPACT_ATOMS: atom_id res chain seq x y z
N ALA A 1 -31.61 11.48 32.33
CA ALA A 1 -30.75 11.85 33.48
C ALA A 1 -29.42 12.33 32.92
N ARG A 2 -29.15 13.63 33.04
CA ARG A 2 -27.87 14.26 32.71
C ARG A 2 -26.91 14.10 33.90
N ALA A 3 -25.62 14.27 33.62
CA ALA A 3 -24.48 14.44 34.53
C ALA A 3 -23.77 13.14 34.96
N ASN A 4 -22.68 12.84 34.25
CA ASN A 4 -21.36 12.56 34.81
C ASN A 4 -20.34 12.62 33.65
N LEU A 5 -20.27 13.77 32.99
CA LEU A 5 -19.13 14.10 32.13
C LEU A 5 -18.04 14.64 33.06
N SER A 6 -16.94 13.90 33.12
CA SER A 6 -15.56 14.41 33.12
C SER A 6 -15.31 15.80 33.71
N GLU A 7 -14.98 15.83 35.01
CA GLU A 7 -14.37 17.00 35.68
C GLU A 7 -12.87 16.72 36.01
N TRP A 8 -12.26 15.72 35.36
CA TRP A 8 -10.90 15.26 35.71
C TRP A 8 -9.93 15.09 34.53
N ASP A 9 -10.33 15.45 33.30
CA ASP A 9 -9.43 15.49 32.14
C ASP A 9 -8.78 16.87 31.90
N GLU A 10 -9.07 17.88 32.72
CA GLU A 10 -8.53 19.24 32.52
C GLU A 10 -7.16 19.50 33.16
N ASP A 11 -6.64 18.58 33.99
CA ASP A 11 -5.34 18.74 34.67
C ASP A 11 -4.14 18.10 33.91
N SER A 12 -4.33 17.70 32.64
CA SER A 12 -3.23 17.18 31.78
C SER A 12 -2.61 18.23 30.86
N ALA A 13 -3.06 19.48 30.91
CA ALA A 13 -2.36 20.59 30.30
C ALA A 13 -1.34 21.13 31.32
N TRP A 14 -0.09 20.66 31.25
CA TRP A 14 1.14 21.44 31.49
C TRP A 14 2.35 20.50 31.65
N GLU A 15 2.86 20.04 30.50
CA GLU A 15 4.26 19.66 30.33
C GLU A 15 4.78 20.44 29.10
N GLY A 16 4.99 21.73 29.30
CA GLY A 16 5.47 22.67 28.28
C GLY A 16 6.28 23.76 28.97
N PHE A 17 7.58 23.51 29.10
CA PHE A 17 8.57 24.47 29.58
C PHE A 17 8.89 25.45 28.45
N GLU A 18 8.47 26.70 28.57
CA GLU A 18 9.04 27.80 27.78
C GLU A 18 9.43 28.94 28.72
N THR A 19 10.73 29.19 28.77
CA THR A 19 11.34 30.41 29.31
C THR A 19 11.50 31.40 28.17
N ASP A 20 10.84 32.55 28.23
CA ASP A 20 11.38 33.77 27.65
C ASP A 20 10.88 34.98 28.47
N ALA A 21 11.79 35.92 28.69
CA ALA A 21 11.60 37.08 29.55
C ALA A 21 11.18 38.31 28.70
N GLU A 22 10.54 39.28 29.38
CA GLU A 22 10.56 40.74 29.13
C GLU A 22 9.18 41.38 28.79
N GLY A 23 8.77 42.34 29.64
CA GLY A 23 7.97 43.50 29.21
C GLY A 23 6.51 43.66 29.71
N SER A 24 6.36 44.54 30.72
CA SER A 24 5.24 45.48 30.98
C SER A 24 3.82 44.99 31.33
N ASP A 25 3.47 45.21 32.61
CA ASP A 25 2.23 45.79 33.18
C ASP A 25 0.88 45.57 32.47
N ALA A 26 0.07 44.65 33.00
CA ALA A 26 -1.39 44.78 33.06
C ALA A 26 -1.94 44.01 34.26
N GLU A 27 -2.66 44.72 35.14
CA GLU A 27 -3.33 44.18 36.31
C GLU A 27 -4.25 43.00 35.98
N GLY A 28 -4.06 41.91 36.71
CA GLY A 28 -4.88 40.70 36.64
C GLY A 28 -4.52 39.75 37.77
N VAL A 29 -4.81 40.17 39.00
CA VAL A 29 -4.74 39.44 40.28
C VAL A 29 -4.37 37.96 40.14
N SER A 30 -3.08 37.66 40.22
CA SER A 30 -2.60 36.29 40.46
C SER A 30 -3.08 35.89 41.85
N ALA A 31 -4.18 35.13 41.92
CA ALA A 31 -4.65 34.57 43.17
C ALA A 31 -3.51 33.77 43.81
N ALA A 32 -2.94 34.31 44.89
CA ALA A 32 -1.87 33.67 45.64
C ALA A 32 -2.36 32.29 46.10
N SER A 33 -1.93 31.25 45.38
CA SER A 33 -2.29 29.87 45.65
C SER A 33 -1.78 29.52 47.04
N LYS A 34 -2.73 29.37 47.99
CA LYS A 34 -2.43 28.94 49.36
C LYS A 34 -1.57 27.66 49.29
N PRO A 35 -0.46 27.56 50.05
CA PRO A 35 0.36 26.36 50.04
C PRO A 35 -0.50 25.15 50.40
N ARG A 36 -0.55 24.16 49.50
CA ARG A 36 -1.34 22.93 49.69
C ARG A 36 -0.93 22.27 51.01
N LYS A 37 -1.91 21.99 51.88
CA LYS A 37 -1.68 21.32 53.16
C LYS A 37 -0.94 20.00 52.92
N ARG A 38 0.10 19.74 53.72
CA ARG A 38 0.90 18.50 53.63
C ARG A 38 -0.01 17.28 53.80
N LYS A 39 0.10 16.31 52.88
CA LYS A 39 -0.65 15.05 52.95
C LYS A 39 -0.28 14.28 54.22
N THR A 40 -1.28 13.77 54.92
CA THR A 40 -1.08 12.90 56.09
C THR A 40 -0.48 11.55 55.68
N THR A 41 0.12 10.82 56.61
CA THR A 41 0.69 9.47 56.37
C THR A 41 -0.36 8.50 55.82
N VAL A 42 -1.58 8.54 56.35
CA VAL A 42 -2.72 7.72 55.89
C VAL A 42 -3.09 8.04 54.43
N GLN A 43 -3.19 9.32 54.08
CA GLN A 43 -3.46 9.75 52.70
C GLN A 43 -2.35 9.32 51.74
N ARG A 44 -1.08 9.40 52.17
CA ARG A 44 0.07 8.91 51.39
C ARG A 44 0.00 7.41 51.14
N ASN A 45 -0.32 6.61 52.16
CA ASN A 45 -0.43 5.15 52.02
C ASN A 45 -1.60 4.75 51.12
N ARG A 46 -2.74 5.45 51.18
CA ARG A 46 -3.88 5.22 50.28
C ARG A 46 -3.53 5.50 48.81
N ILE A 47 -2.80 6.58 48.54
CA ILE A 47 -2.33 6.92 47.19
C ILE A 47 -1.29 5.91 46.70
N LYS A 48 -0.36 5.48 47.57
CA LYS A 48 0.62 4.43 47.22
C LYS A 48 -0.07 3.12 46.84
N ARG A 49 -1.07 2.68 47.61
CA ARG A 49 -1.84 1.48 47.32
C ARG A 49 -2.56 1.59 45.98
N ARG A 50 -3.27 2.70 45.74
CA ARG A 50 -3.96 2.96 44.46
C ARG A 50 -2.99 2.95 43.27
N LYS A 51 -1.84 3.61 43.39
CA LYS A 51 -0.81 3.66 42.34
C LYS A 51 -0.20 2.28 42.06
N ALA A 52 -0.03 1.46 43.10
CA ALA A 52 0.43 0.08 42.95
C ALA A 52 -0.62 -0.79 42.23
N GLU A 53 -1.90 -0.68 42.60
CA GLU A 53 -3.01 -1.39 41.94
C GLU A 53 -3.15 -0.96 40.47
N GLU A 54 -3.04 0.33 40.16
CA GLU A 54 -3.03 0.85 38.79
C GLU A 54 -1.79 0.37 38.00
N GLY A 55 -0.63 0.31 38.65
CA GLY A 55 0.61 -0.22 38.07
C GLY A 55 0.50 -1.69 37.70
N LEU A 56 -0.07 -2.52 38.58
CA LEU A 56 -0.31 -3.93 38.32
C LEU A 56 -1.28 -4.13 37.15
N LYS A 57 -2.40 -3.40 37.12
CA LYS A 57 -3.35 -3.46 35.99
C LYS A 57 -2.71 -3.10 34.65
N LYS A 58 -1.87 -2.06 34.61
CA LYS A 58 -1.12 -1.67 33.41
C LYS A 58 -0.08 -2.73 33.00
N HIS A 59 0.54 -3.39 33.96
CA HIS A 59 1.48 -4.46 33.69
C HIS A 59 0.78 -5.69 33.12
N GLU A 60 -0.35 -6.10 33.72
CA GLU A 60 -1.17 -7.20 33.23
C GLU A 60 -1.70 -6.96 31.82
N SER A 61 -2.17 -5.75 31.51
CA SER A 61 -2.64 -5.43 30.15
C SER A 61 -1.51 -5.51 29.12
N LYS A 62 -0.29 -5.06 29.47
CA LYS A 62 0.89 -5.19 28.61
C LYS A 62 1.30 -6.64 28.39
N ILE A 63 1.24 -7.49 29.42
CA ILE A 63 1.51 -8.92 29.28
C ILE A 63 0.49 -9.56 28.34
N LYS A 64 -0.82 -9.30 28.54
CA LYS A 64 -1.86 -9.84 27.66
C LYS A 64 -1.65 -9.44 26.19
N ALA A 65 -1.34 -8.17 25.94
CA ALA A 65 -1.04 -7.69 24.59
C ALA A 65 0.19 -8.39 23.97
N ARG A 66 1.25 -8.60 24.77
CA ARG A 66 2.43 -9.36 24.35
C ARG A 66 2.07 -10.81 24.02
N ASP A 67 1.27 -11.46 24.85
CA ASP A 67 0.84 -12.84 24.64
C ASP A 67 0.00 -12.98 23.37
N GLU A 68 -0.91 -12.04 23.12
CA GLU A 68 -1.68 -11.96 21.87
C GLU A 68 -0.77 -11.79 20.65
N GLN A 69 0.25 -10.93 20.73
CA GLN A 69 1.24 -10.78 19.65
C GLN A 69 2.01 -12.08 19.41
N THR A 70 2.45 -12.77 20.46
CA THR A 70 3.18 -14.04 20.29
C THR A 70 2.31 -15.14 19.69
N LYS A 71 1.01 -15.19 20.03
CA LYS A 71 0.05 -16.09 19.40
C LYS A 71 -0.10 -15.79 17.90
N ARG A 72 -0.29 -14.53 17.53
CA ARG A 72 -0.35 -14.11 16.11
C ARG A 72 0.93 -14.45 15.34
N ILE A 73 2.10 -14.28 15.95
CA ILE A 73 3.37 -14.66 15.32
C ILE A 73 3.43 -16.17 15.06
N ARG A 74 2.93 -16.99 15.99
CA ARG A 74 2.85 -18.45 15.82
C ARG A 74 1.88 -18.84 14.70
N GLU A 75 0.71 -18.21 14.63
CA GLU A 75 -0.26 -18.40 13.56
C GLU A 75 0.33 -18.03 12.19
N ILE A 76 1.00 -16.88 12.09
CA ILE A 76 1.68 -16.47 10.85
C ILE A 76 2.80 -17.47 10.48
N ALA A 77 3.54 -17.99 11.46
CA ALA A 77 4.59 -18.97 11.20
C ALA A 77 4.02 -20.31 10.69
N SER A 78 2.89 -20.79 11.25
CA SER A 78 2.21 -21.98 10.72
C SER A 78 1.69 -21.75 9.30
N ASP A 79 1.08 -20.59 9.04
CA ASP A 79 0.56 -20.23 7.72
C ASP A 79 1.66 -20.15 6.65
N ILE A 80 2.86 -19.70 7.02
CA ILE A 80 4.02 -19.66 6.11
C ILE A 80 4.50 -21.09 5.86
N ALA A 81 4.65 -21.90 6.90
CA ALA A 81 5.09 -23.29 6.76
C ALA A 81 4.14 -24.11 5.87
N GLU A 82 2.82 -23.93 6.01
CA GLU A 82 1.82 -24.58 5.15
C GLU A 82 1.92 -24.12 3.69
N ARG A 83 2.12 -22.82 3.45
CA ARG A 83 2.31 -22.28 2.10
C ARG A 83 3.60 -22.81 1.47
N ASP A 84 4.70 -22.84 2.21
CA ASP A 84 5.98 -23.34 1.74
C ASP A 84 5.90 -24.84 1.42
N ALA A 85 5.25 -25.63 2.28
CA ALA A 85 4.99 -27.05 2.02
C ALA A 85 4.13 -27.27 0.77
N PHE A 86 3.08 -26.46 0.57
CA PHE A 86 2.25 -26.51 -0.62
C PHE A 86 3.04 -26.19 -1.90
N VAL A 87 3.87 -25.14 -1.86
CA VAL A 87 4.74 -24.78 -2.99
C VAL A 87 5.75 -25.88 -3.28
N GLN A 88 6.39 -26.45 -2.26
CA GLN A 88 7.33 -27.56 -2.42
C GLN A 88 6.66 -28.79 -3.03
N ALA A 89 5.44 -29.15 -2.58
CA ALA A 89 4.68 -30.25 -3.14
C ALA A 89 4.32 -30.01 -4.62
N LEU A 90 3.98 -28.77 -4.99
CA LEU A 90 3.69 -28.40 -6.37
C LEU A 90 4.95 -28.49 -7.25
N VAL A 91 6.10 -28.00 -6.76
CA VAL A 91 7.38 -28.11 -7.44
C VAL A 91 7.81 -29.57 -7.62
N ALA A 92 7.63 -30.42 -6.59
CA ALA A 92 7.93 -31.84 -6.69
C ALA A 92 7.04 -32.55 -7.74
N GLN A 93 5.74 -32.22 -7.80
CA GLN A 93 4.84 -32.74 -8.83
C GLN A 93 5.24 -32.26 -10.24
N GLN A 94 5.68 -31.01 -10.39
CA GLN A 94 6.17 -30.50 -11.67
C GLN A 94 7.48 -31.19 -12.09
N ALA A 95 8.41 -31.42 -11.15
CA ALA A 95 9.66 -32.11 -11.43
C ALA A 95 9.47 -33.58 -11.86
N GLU A 96 8.44 -34.27 -11.36
CA GLU A 96 8.11 -35.63 -11.84
C GLU A 96 7.50 -35.63 -13.25
N VAL A 97 6.83 -34.55 -13.65
CA VAL A 97 6.22 -34.42 -15.00
C VAL A 97 7.25 -33.93 -16.03
N ASP A 98 8.14 -33.02 -15.64
CA ASP A 98 9.18 -32.41 -16.49
C ASP A 98 10.41 -33.32 -16.73
N SER A 99 10.49 -34.52 -16.14
CA SER A 99 11.50 -35.51 -16.58
C SER A 99 11.21 -36.09 -17.98
N SER A 100 10.09 -35.67 -18.61
CA SER A 100 9.64 -36.11 -19.94
C SER A 100 9.78 -35.05 -21.03
N ASP A 101 10.09 -33.80 -20.70
CA ASP A 101 10.14 -32.69 -21.66
C ASP A 101 11.33 -31.80 -21.29
N GLU A 102 12.49 -32.13 -21.84
CA GLU A 102 13.64 -31.23 -21.82
C GLU A 102 13.35 -29.99 -22.68
N GLU A 103 13.95 -28.86 -22.29
CA GLU A 103 14.05 -27.58 -23.00
C GLU A 103 12.95 -26.53 -22.71
N ASP A 104 13.12 -25.76 -21.62
CA ASP A 104 12.94 -24.29 -21.71
C ASP A 104 13.84 -23.58 -20.69
N ASP A 105 14.92 -23.00 -21.23
CA ASP A 105 15.90 -22.19 -20.53
C ASP A 105 15.27 -20.92 -19.94
N GLY A 106 15.28 -20.78 -18.61
CA GLY A 106 14.72 -19.58 -17.98
C GLY A 106 14.94 -19.45 -16.48
N ALA A 107 16.17 -19.66 -16.03
CA ALA A 107 16.72 -19.37 -14.70
C ALA A 107 15.86 -18.50 -13.74
N GLY A 108 15.34 -19.12 -12.67
CA GLY A 108 15.70 -18.82 -11.28
C GLY A 108 15.53 -17.41 -10.69
N GLU A 109 14.95 -16.43 -11.39
CA GLU A 109 14.62 -15.14 -10.79
C GLU A 109 13.23 -15.22 -10.18
N VAL A 110 13.13 -14.95 -8.86
CA VAL A 110 11.85 -14.78 -8.17
C VAL A 110 11.05 -13.74 -8.95
N VAL A 111 10.12 -14.19 -9.80
CA VAL A 111 9.29 -13.32 -10.63
C VAL A 111 8.37 -12.59 -9.67
N LEU A 112 8.85 -11.47 -9.12
CA LEU A 112 8.05 -10.48 -8.43
C LEU A 112 6.89 -10.18 -9.37
N ARG A 113 5.70 -10.70 -9.03
CA ARG A 113 4.50 -10.54 -9.86
C ARG A 113 4.35 -9.06 -10.16
N ARG A 114 4.64 -8.68 -11.40
CA ARG A 114 4.47 -7.30 -11.88
C ARG A 114 3.03 -6.91 -11.56
N LYS A 115 2.83 -5.78 -10.87
CA LYS A 115 1.52 -5.27 -10.51
C LYS A 115 0.73 -4.95 -11.77
N LYS A 116 0.03 -5.95 -12.31
CA LYS A 116 -0.84 -5.82 -13.48
C LYS A 116 -2.13 -5.14 -13.05
N LEU A 117 -2.36 -3.94 -13.58
CA LEU A 117 -3.63 -3.24 -13.43
C LEU A 117 -4.56 -3.64 -14.59
N GLY A 118 -5.65 -4.35 -14.27
CA GLY A 118 -6.66 -4.78 -15.23
C GLY A 118 -6.43 -6.16 -15.86
N LYS A 119 -7.23 -6.49 -16.88
CA LYS A 119 -7.24 -7.83 -17.52
C LYS A 119 -6.22 -7.97 -18.66
N SER A 120 -5.88 -6.88 -19.34
CA SER A 120 -4.96 -6.89 -20.48
C SER A 120 -3.52 -7.16 -20.05
N LYS A 121 -2.76 -7.90 -20.86
CA LYS A 121 -1.32 -8.06 -20.65
C LYS A 121 -0.61 -6.71 -20.81
N LEU A 122 0.49 -6.51 -20.08
CA LEU A 122 1.35 -5.35 -20.32
C LEU A 122 2.04 -5.55 -21.67
N PRO A 123 2.21 -4.49 -22.49
CA PRO A 123 2.99 -4.58 -23.70
C PRO A 123 4.46 -4.88 -23.35
N GLU A 124 5.07 -5.75 -24.15
CA GLU A 124 6.51 -5.99 -24.11
C GLU A 124 7.26 -4.75 -24.62
N GLY A 125 8.53 -4.62 -24.24
CA GLY A 125 9.37 -3.53 -24.73
C GLY A 125 9.79 -3.79 -26.17
N ASP A 126 9.77 -2.75 -27.01
CA ASP A 126 10.37 -2.83 -28.34
C ASP A 126 11.89 -3.07 -28.18
N LEU A 127 12.48 -3.93 -29.02
CA LEU A 127 13.93 -4.20 -29.00
C LEU A 127 14.64 -3.10 -29.80
N GLU A 128 15.32 -2.21 -29.09
CA GLU A 128 16.10 -1.11 -29.68
C GLU A 128 17.55 -1.57 -29.84
N LEU A 129 17.88 -2.18 -30.98
CA LEU A 129 19.22 -2.70 -31.29
C LEU A 129 19.68 -2.15 -32.64
N VAL A 130 20.93 -1.67 -32.70
CA VAL A 130 21.64 -1.35 -33.95
C VAL A 130 22.54 -2.51 -34.29
N LEU A 131 22.44 -3.03 -35.51
CA LEU A 131 23.33 -4.09 -35.99
C LEU A 131 24.75 -3.54 -36.24
N PRO A 132 25.80 -4.36 -36.09
CA PRO A 132 27.18 -3.90 -36.29
C PRO A 132 27.44 -3.37 -37.70
N ASP A 133 26.78 -3.92 -38.72
CA ASP A 133 26.88 -3.48 -40.11
C ASP A 133 26.20 -2.13 -40.38
N GLU A 134 25.26 -1.74 -39.50
CA GLU A 134 24.51 -0.48 -39.58
C GLU A 134 25.12 0.60 -38.68
N LEU A 135 26.05 0.22 -37.79
CA LEU A 135 26.70 1.09 -36.84
C LEU A 135 27.59 2.09 -37.57
N GLN A 136 27.22 3.37 -37.48
CA GLN A 136 27.92 4.44 -38.17
C GLN A 136 29.13 4.92 -37.36
N ASP A 137 30.23 5.25 -38.05
CA ASP A 137 31.47 5.77 -37.44
C ASP A 137 31.31 7.15 -36.77
N SER A 138 30.20 7.85 -37.04
CA SER A 138 29.98 9.22 -36.54
C SER A 138 28.59 9.42 -35.96
N LEU A 139 28.52 9.99 -34.75
CA LEU A 139 27.28 10.33 -34.03
C LEU A 139 26.34 11.25 -34.82
N ARG A 140 26.87 12.09 -35.72
CA ARG A 140 26.05 12.97 -36.56
C ARG A 140 25.24 12.22 -37.61
N ARG A 141 25.71 11.05 -38.04
CA ARG A 141 25.03 10.19 -39.02
C ARG A 141 24.16 9.13 -38.36
N LEU A 142 24.36 8.89 -37.06
CA LEU A 142 23.58 7.94 -36.29
C LEU A 142 22.13 8.40 -36.24
N ARG A 143 21.22 7.53 -36.69
CA ARG A 143 19.79 7.75 -36.48
C ARG A 143 19.44 7.27 -35.08
N PRO A 144 18.70 8.09 -34.29
CA PRO A 144 18.21 7.63 -33.01
C PRO A 144 17.16 6.55 -33.27
N GLU A 145 17.41 5.37 -32.72
CA GLU A 145 16.45 4.27 -32.73
C GLU A 145 15.47 4.41 -31.56
N GLY A 146 14.32 3.74 -31.70
CA GLY A 146 13.33 3.67 -30.63
C GLY A 146 12.27 4.78 -30.64
N ASN A 147 11.23 4.55 -29.84
CA ASN A 147 10.12 5.50 -29.69
C ASN A 147 9.90 5.83 -28.21
N LEU A 148 10.39 7.01 -27.83
CA LEU A 148 10.30 7.55 -26.46
C LEU A 148 8.86 7.62 -25.92
N LEU A 149 7.86 7.87 -26.78
CA LEU A 149 6.46 7.92 -26.33
C LEU A 149 5.97 6.54 -25.92
N LYS A 150 6.33 5.50 -26.68
CA LYS A 150 5.98 4.12 -26.35
C LYS A 150 6.66 3.69 -25.06
N ASP A 151 7.95 4.00 -24.87
CA ASP A 151 8.67 3.61 -23.66
C ASP A 151 8.18 4.34 -22.41
N ARG A 152 7.89 5.65 -22.52
CA ARG A 152 7.25 6.40 -21.43
C ARG A 152 5.87 5.87 -21.09
N TYR A 153 5.05 5.55 -22.10
CA TYR A 153 3.75 4.94 -21.90
C TYR A 153 3.88 3.58 -21.20
N ARG A 154 4.81 2.73 -21.64
CA ARG A 154 5.10 1.44 -21.00
C ARG A 154 5.55 1.62 -19.55
N SER A 155 6.42 2.59 -19.28
CA SER A 155 6.83 2.94 -17.92
C SER A 155 5.65 3.32 -17.02
N LEU A 156 4.65 4.03 -17.54
CA LEU A 156 3.41 4.34 -16.80
C LEU A 156 2.57 3.08 -16.53
N LEU A 157 2.49 2.17 -17.49
CA LEU A 157 1.79 0.89 -17.34
C LEU A 157 2.48 -0.03 -16.32
N VAL A 158 3.81 -0.16 -16.39
CA VAL A 158 4.61 -0.99 -15.46
C VAL A 158 4.52 -0.47 -14.03
N ARG A 159 4.49 0.85 -13.86
CA ARG A 159 4.27 1.50 -12.55
C ARG A 159 2.83 1.35 -12.04
N GLY A 160 1.89 0.87 -12.86
CA GLY A 160 0.48 0.74 -12.51
C GLY A 160 -0.25 2.07 -12.38
N LYS A 161 0.29 3.17 -12.96
CA LYS A 161 -0.38 4.49 -12.98
C LYS A 161 -1.52 4.52 -13.99
N VAL A 162 -1.36 3.75 -15.07
CA VAL A 162 -2.32 3.62 -16.16
C VAL A 162 -2.55 2.14 -16.41
N GLU A 163 -3.78 1.77 -16.75
CA GLU A 163 -4.12 0.39 -17.11
C GLU A 163 -3.86 0.10 -18.60
N SER A 164 -3.49 -1.15 -18.90
CA SER A 164 -3.34 -1.61 -20.28
C SER A 164 -4.71 -1.82 -20.92
N ARG A 165 -5.01 -1.09 -22.00
CA ARG A 165 -6.26 -1.20 -22.76
C ARG A 165 -5.96 -1.53 -24.22
N ARG A 166 -6.81 -2.36 -24.83
CA ARG A 166 -6.81 -2.58 -26.27
C ARG A 166 -7.61 -1.47 -26.95
N ARG A 167 -7.12 -0.97 -28.08
CA ARG A 167 -7.85 0.00 -28.90
C ARG A 167 -9.10 -0.69 -29.48
N ILE A 168 -10.27 -0.14 -29.21
CA ILE A 168 -11.52 -0.57 -29.83
C ILE A 168 -11.67 0.26 -31.11
N ALA A 169 -11.41 -0.35 -32.27
CA ALA A 169 -11.47 0.36 -33.55
C ALA A 169 -12.89 0.80 -33.91
N PHE A 170 -13.88 -0.08 -33.68
CA PHE A 170 -15.28 0.17 -33.96
C PHE A 170 -16.15 -0.40 -32.84
N HIS A 171 -17.27 0.27 -32.57
CA HIS A 171 -18.31 -0.31 -31.72
C HIS A 171 -19.12 -1.33 -32.53
N LYS A 172 -19.75 -2.28 -31.86
CA LYS A 172 -20.62 -3.26 -32.52
C LYS A 172 -21.89 -2.55 -33.00
N ALA A 173 -21.95 -2.27 -34.30
CA ALA A 173 -23.15 -1.72 -34.93
C ALA A 173 -24.27 -2.79 -34.96
N PRO A 174 -25.55 -2.41 -34.81
CA PRO A 174 -26.66 -3.33 -34.98
C PRO A 174 -26.71 -3.84 -36.43
N LYS A 175 -27.14 -5.10 -36.63
CA LYS A 175 -27.38 -5.64 -37.97
C LYS A 175 -28.67 -5.01 -38.52
N VAL A 176 -28.55 -4.09 -39.46
CA VAL A 176 -29.69 -3.46 -40.14
C VAL A 176 -29.87 -4.11 -41.51
N LYS A 177 -31.12 -4.39 -41.89
CA LYS A 177 -31.46 -4.81 -43.24
C LYS A 177 -31.56 -3.57 -44.12
N TYR A 178 -30.76 -3.50 -45.17
CA TYR A 178 -30.90 -2.46 -46.18
C TYR A 178 -31.91 -2.93 -47.22
N SER A 179 -33.02 -2.20 -47.34
CA SER A 179 -34.00 -2.37 -48.41
C SER A 179 -33.83 -1.24 -49.43
N GLU A 180 -33.99 -1.55 -50.71
CA GLU A 180 -34.15 -0.53 -51.74
C GLU A 180 -35.41 0.30 -51.49
N LYS A 181 -35.34 1.59 -51.84
CA LYS A 181 -36.52 2.46 -51.82
C LYS A 181 -37.49 2.00 -52.90
N TRP A 182 -38.80 2.03 -52.60
CA TRP A 182 -39.87 1.59 -53.51
C TRP A 182 -39.79 2.21 -54.90
N SER A 183 -39.40 3.48 -55.00
CA SER A 183 -39.22 4.20 -56.27
C SER A 183 -38.24 3.53 -57.24
N TYR A 184 -37.22 2.84 -56.73
CA TYR A 184 -36.24 2.12 -57.54
C TYR A 184 -36.64 0.67 -57.81
N LYS A 185 -37.55 0.13 -56.99
CA LYS A 185 -38.01 -1.26 -57.10
C LYS A 185 -39.00 -1.44 -58.26
N ASP A 186 -39.83 -0.43 -58.49
CA ASP A 186 -40.87 -0.44 -59.53
C ASP A 186 -40.45 0.37 -60.77
N PHE A 187 -39.15 0.64 -60.95
CA PHE A 187 -38.65 1.36 -62.10
C PHE A 187 -38.82 0.52 -63.38
N ARG A 188 -39.62 1.02 -64.32
CA ARG A 188 -39.81 0.43 -65.65
C ARG A 188 -39.42 1.48 -66.70
N LEU A 189 -38.66 1.03 -67.69
CA LEU A 189 -38.18 1.82 -68.83
C LEU A 189 -39.30 2.06 -69.86
#